data_AF-A0A329EE27-F1
#
_entry.id   AF-A0A329EE27-F1
#
_cell.length_a   1.000
_cell.length_b   1.000
_cell.length_c   1.000
_cell.angle_alpha   90.00
_cell.angle_beta   90.00
_cell.angle_gamma   90.00
#
_symmetry.space_group_name_H-M   'P 1'
#
loop_
_entity.id
_entity.type
_entity.pdbx_description
1 polymer ?
#
loop_
_entity_poly.entity_id
_entity_poly.type
_entity_poly.pdbx_seq_one_letter_code
_entity_poly.pdbx_strand_id
1 'polypeptide(L)'
;MKYTSLILVSLSFLLTGCANQHRLGTHVAQLRVQQTYDTSATLNNLEVIPSGNGERMEDAYSTYTGKSGETLEGGSSSQVLLGFN
;
A
#
# COMPACT_ATOMS: atom_id res chain seq x y z
N MET A 1 33.84 -38.26 -4.85
CA MET A 1 33.01 -38.01 -3.64
C MET A 1 33.44 -36.78 -2.82
N LYS A 2 34.71 -36.32 -2.87
CA LYS A 2 35.13 -35.11 -2.14
C LYS A 2 34.47 -33.81 -2.63
N TYR A 3 34.38 -33.61 -3.94
CA TYR A 3 33.85 -32.37 -4.53
C TYR A 3 32.32 -32.31 -4.58
N THR A 4 31.65 -33.47 -4.63
CA THR A 4 30.18 -33.56 -4.64
C THR A 4 29.57 -32.99 -3.37
N SER A 5 30.19 -33.19 -2.20
CA SER A 5 29.69 -32.61 -0.95
C SER A 5 29.88 -31.09 -0.91
N LEU A 6 30.96 -30.58 -1.49
CA LEU A 6 31.28 -29.15 -1.50
C LEU A 6 30.35 -28.37 -2.44
N ILE A 7 30.00 -28.97 -3.59
CA ILE A 7 29.02 -28.41 -4.54
C ILE A 7 27.62 -28.34 -3.91
N LEU A 8 27.22 -29.38 -3.16
CA LEU A 8 25.91 -29.43 -2.51
C LEU A 8 25.76 -28.36 -1.44
N VAL A 9 26.82 -28.13 -0.65
CA VAL A 9 26.87 -27.08 0.38
C VAL A 9 26.85 -25.68 -0.27
N SER A 10 27.62 -25.44 -1.33
CA SER A 10 27.58 -24.13 -2.02
C SER A 10 26.22 -23.84 -2.64
N LEU A 11 25.54 -24.86 -3.16
CA LEU A 11 24.21 -24.72 -3.75
C LEU A 11 23.15 -24.36 -2.70
N SER A 12 23.24 -24.93 -1.49
CA SER A 12 22.34 -24.56 -0.38
C SER A 12 22.49 -23.09 0.04
N PHE A 13 23.71 -22.53 0.05
CA PHE A 13 23.92 -21.11 0.37
C PHE A 13 23.39 -20.17 -0.71
N LEU A 14 23.42 -20.58 -1.98
CA LEU A 14 22.84 -19.81 -3.09
C LEU A 14 21.31 -19.83 -3.07
N LEU A 15 20.69 -20.93 -2.62
CA LEU A 15 19.23 -21.06 -2.50
C LEU A 15 18.66 -20.33 -1.28
N THR A 16 19.48 -19.97 -0.28
CA THR A 16 19.08 -19.10 0.83
C THR A 16 19.11 -17.60 0.47
N GLY A 17 19.25 -17.26 -0.81
CA GLY A 17 19.38 -15.90 -1.31
C GLY A 17 18.08 -15.09 -1.27
N CYS A 18 18.17 -13.97 -0.54
CA CYS A 18 17.32 -12.77 -0.63
C CYS A 18 15.87 -12.90 -0.11
N ALA A 19 15.72 -13.01 1.21
CA ALA A 19 14.60 -12.36 1.88
C ALA A 19 14.79 -10.83 1.81
N ASN A 20 14.75 -10.24 0.60
CA ASN A 20 14.67 -8.79 0.46
C ASN A 20 13.23 -8.40 0.78
N GLN A 21 12.91 -8.45 2.07
CA GLN A 21 11.60 -8.10 2.56
C GLN A 21 11.38 -6.65 2.18
N HIS A 22 10.44 -6.43 1.26
CA HIS A 22 10.10 -5.10 0.81
C HIS A 22 9.84 -4.24 2.05
N ARG A 23 10.63 -3.16 2.21
CA ARG A 23 10.57 -2.29 3.40
C ARG A 23 9.16 -1.81 3.74
N LEU A 24 8.29 -1.75 2.73
CA LEU A 24 6.92 -1.25 2.84
C LEU A 24 5.86 -2.37 2.75
N GLY A 25 6.27 -3.65 2.77
CA GLY A 25 5.41 -4.77 2.40
C GLY A 25 5.23 -4.91 0.88
N THR A 26 4.72 -6.05 0.45
CA THR A 26 4.58 -6.43 -0.98
C THR A 26 3.67 -5.47 -1.74
N HIS A 27 2.51 -5.14 -1.18
CA HIS A 27 1.52 -4.27 -1.84
C HIS A 27 2.03 -2.85 -2.06
N VAL A 28 2.61 -2.23 -1.04
CA VAL A 28 3.10 -0.84 -1.15
C VAL A 28 4.35 -0.79 -2.03
N ALA A 29 5.19 -1.82 -2.02
CA ALA A 29 6.31 -1.88 -2.94
C ALA A 29 5.87 -2.06 -4.40
N GLN A 30 4.86 -2.88 -4.67
CA GLN A 30 4.29 -3.02 -6.02
C GLN A 30 3.68 -1.70 -6.50
N LEU A 31 2.90 -1.02 -5.65
CA LEU A 31 2.38 0.32 -5.95
C LEU A 31 3.52 1.29 -6.25
N ARG A 32 4.55 1.32 -5.42
CA ARG A 32 5.72 2.19 -5.63
C ARG A 32 6.41 1.89 -6.96
N VAL A 33 6.64 0.62 -7.28
CA VAL A 33 7.28 0.22 -8.54
C VAL A 33 6.41 0.64 -9.73
N GLN A 34 5.11 0.38 -9.69
CA GLN A 34 4.18 0.82 -10.75
C GLN A 34 4.20 2.35 -10.89
N GLN A 35 4.15 3.10 -9.80
CA GLN A 35 4.20 4.57 -9.83
C GLN A 35 5.57 5.13 -10.24
N THR A 36 6.66 4.41 -9.97
CA THR A 36 8.02 4.86 -10.30
C THR A 36 8.35 4.63 -11.78
N TYR A 37 7.85 3.54 -12.37
CA TYR A 37 8.23 3.14 -13.72
C TYR A 37 7.15 3.38 -14.78
N ASP A 38 5.90 3.62 -14.39
CA ASP A 38 4.85 4.06 -15.31
C ASP A 38 4.65 5.57 -15.19
N THR A 39 5.38 6.31 -16.03
CA THR A 39 5.23 7.77 -16.15
C THR A 39 3.88 8.20 -16.73
N SER A 40 3.11 7.26 -17.32
CA SER A 40 1.77 7.50 -17.86
C SER A 40 0.66 7.15 -16.87
N ALA A 41 0.96 6.54 -15.72
CA ALA A 41 -0.03 6.09 -14.73
C ALA A 41 -0.99 7.20 -14.30
N THR A 42 -0.47 8.41 -14.08
CA THR A 42 -1.31 9.57 -13.72
C THR A 42 -2.30 9.90 -14.83
N LEU A 43 -1.84 9.94 -16.09
CA LEU A 43 -2.70 10.25 -17.24
C LEU A 43 -3.75 9.15 -17.47
N ASN A 44 -3.34 7.90 -17.36
CA ASN A 44 -4.22 6.73 -17.54
C ASN A 44 -5.31 6.63 -16.45
N ASN A 45 -5.05 7.18 -15.26
CA ASN A 45 -5.98 7.15 -14.14
C ASN A 45 -6.86 8.41 -14.02
N LEU A 46 -6.70 9.42 -14.88
CA LEU A 46 -7.48 10.66 -14.81
C LEU A 46 -8.99 10.42 -14.88
N GLU A 47 -9.42 9.42 -15.65
CA GLU A 47 -10.83 9.08 -15.86
C GLU A 47 -11.29 7.91 -14.98
N VAL A 48 -10.39 7.34 -14.18
CA VAL A 48 -10.71 6.23 -13.28
C VAL A 48 -11.39 6.81 -12.05
N ILE A 49 -12.71 6.90 -12.10
CA ILE A 49 -13.52 7.25 -10.94
C ILE A 49 -13.68 5.98 -10.09
N PRO A 50 -13.17 5.97 -8.84
CA PRO A 50 -13.33 4.83 -7.96
C PRO A 50 -14.82 4.59 -7.68
N SER A 51 -15.29 3.38 -7.97
CA SER A 51 -16.66 2.97 -7.66
C SER A 51 -16.80 2.62 -6.19
N GLY A 52 -17.77 3.23 -5.49
CA GLY A 52 -18.09 2.92 -4.11
C GLY A 52 -18.72 4.10 -3.37
N ASN A 53 -19.20 3.85 -2.16
CA ASN A 53 -19.75 4.86 -1.24
C ASN A 53 -18.67 5.53 -0.38
N GLY A 54 -17.39 5.12 -0.49
CA GLY A 54 -16.30 5.66 0.33
C GLY A 54 -16.30 5.17 1.78
N GLU A 55 -17.11 4.17 2.15
CA GLU A 55 -17.30 3.68 3.53
C GLU A 55 -15.99 3.32 4.22
N ARG A 56 -15.04 2.69 3.50
CA ARG A 56 -13.71 2.39 4.05
C ARG A 56 -12.89 3.64 4.43
N MET A 57 -13.06 4.72 3.66
CA MET A 57 -12.41 5.98 3.98
C MET A 57 -13.11 6.64 5.18
N GLU A 58 -14.43 6.55 5.24
CA GLU A 58 -15.24 7.06 6.35
C GLU A 58 -14.88 6.38 7.68
N ASP A 59 -14.77 5.05 7.70
CA ASP A 59 -14.38 4.29 8.89
C ASP A 59 -12.96 4.66 9.38
N ALA A 60 -12.02 4.77 8.44
CA ALA A 60 -10.65 5.17 8.75
C ALA A 60 -10.61 6.62 9.28
N TYR A 61 -11.39 7.50 8.67
CA TYR A 61 -11.54 8.89 9.09
C TYR A 61 -12.15 8.99 10.49
N SER A 62 -13.16 8.20 10.78
CA SER A 62 -13.82 8.16 12.07
C SER A 62 -12.88 7.67 13.17
N THR A 63 -12.12 6.61 12.88
CA THR A 63 -11.11 6.07 13.80
C THR A 63 -10.02 7.10 14.10
N TYR A 64 -9.54 7.81 13.08
CA TYR A 64 -8.45 8.77 13.22
C TYR A 64 -8.88 10.06 13.93
N THR A 65 -10.11 10.54 13.67
CA THR A 65 -10.60 11.82 14.21
C THR A 65 -11.41 11.66 15.50
N GLY A 66 -11.85 10.44 15.83
CA GLY A 66 -12.80 10.16 16.89
C GLY A 66 -14.22 10.68 16.61
N LYS A 67 -14.53 11.04 15.36
CA LYS A 67 -15.83 11.61 14.95
C LYS A 67 -16.52 10.69 13.95
N SER A 68 -17.76 10.32 14.20
CA SER A 68 -18.53 9.47 13.28
C SER A 68 -19.19 10.31 12.18
N GLY A 69 -19.46 9.70 11.01
CA GLY A 69 -20.13 10.37 9.90
C GLY A 69 -21.45 11.07 10.28
N GLU A 70 -22.16 10.57 11.29
CA GLU A 70 -23.39 11.18 11.81
C GLU A 70 -23.16 12.53 12.54
N THR A 71 -21.97 12.73 13.09
CA THR A 71 -21.54 13.99 13.74
C THR A 71 -20.88 14.98 12.78
N LEU A 72 -20.67 14.56 11.54
CA LEU A 72 -20.12 15.36 10.47
C LEU A 72 -21.31 15.81 9.60
N GLU A 73 -21.38 17.09 9.22
CA GLU A 73 -22.40 17.56 8.28
C GLU A 73 -22.04 17.10 6.85
N GLY A 74 -22.02 15.79 6.63
CA GLY A 74 -21.41 15.15 5.47
C GLY A 74 -22.41 14.66 4.43
N GLY A 75 -22.72 15.52 3.45
CA GLY A 75 -23.44 15.13 2.22
C GLY A 75 -23.30 16.13 1.06
N SER A 76 -23.15 17.42 1.33
CA SER A 76 -23.07 18.46 0.28
C SER A 76 -22.05 19.58 0.51
N SER A 77 -21.38 19.64 1.66
CA SER A 77 -20.51 20.76 2.04
C SER A 77 -19.19 20.29 2.63
N SER A 78 -18.08 20.81 2.11
CA SER A 78 -16.76 20.62 2.71
C SER A 78 -16.65 21.34 4.04
N GLN A 79 -16.07 20.69 5.04
CA GLN A 79 -15.86 21.23 6.38
C GLN A 79 -14.40 21.06 6.81
N VAL A 80 -13.86 22.03 7.53
CA VAL A 80 -12.49 21.99 8.09
C VAL A 80 -12.58 21.62 9.56
N LEU A 81 -11.91 20.55 9.97
CA LEU A 81 -11.82 20.17 11.38
C LEU A 81 -10.80 21.06 12.10
N LEU A 82 -11.25 21.79 13.12
CA LEU A 82 -10.42 22.69 13.93
C LEU A 82 -9.62 21.97 15.04
N GLY A 83 -9.65 20.63 15.07
CA GLY A 83 -8.91 19.82 16.04
C GLY A 83 -9.26 18.34 15.95
N PHE A 84 -8.29 17.51 16.31
CA PHE A 84 -8.39 16.05 16.44
C PHE A 84 -8.02 15.69 17.89
N ASN A 85 -8.67 14.68 18.47
CA ASN A 85 -8.42 14.23 19.83
C ASN A 85 -7.28 13.21 19.87
#